data_AF-A0A950UM30-F1
#
_entry.id   AF-A0A950UM30-F1
#
_cell.length_a   1.000
_cell.length_b   1.000
_cell.length_c   1.000
_cell.angle_alpha   90.00
_cell.angle_beta   90.00
_cell.angle_gamma   90.00
#
_symmetry.space_group_name_H-M   'P 1'
#
loop_
_entity.id
_entity.type
_entity.pdbx_description
1 polymer ?
#
loop_
_entity_poly.entity_id
_entity_poly.type
_entity_poly.pdbx_seq_one_letter_code
_entity_poly.pdbx_strand_id
1 'polypeptide(L)'
;MTAALTAMLLPAFASCGQAGPPLGLARQSGSPEQQGCYRIKVSPTTVKATITFYGWPDNSPPGNQIAHPVIHQHAGGDGSYCNPTTFATERANDKRIPYGIKIYVPFLKQYFIREDLCASSGPTSGSGSQGCHKLWFDLWIGGDAKSKFAEVIECERGLTPSHQVSVVLYPRDGLPVAHPGAIYRDSPPPNGRCYGKRG
;
A
#
# COMPACT_ATOMS: atom_id res chain seq x y z
N MET A 1 83.52 -41.60 -1.58
CA MET A 1 82.21 -40.92 -1.44
C MET A 1 81.22 -41.74 -2.28
N THR A 2 80.60 -42.77 -1.68
CA THR A 2 79.14 -42.83 -1.36
C THR A 2 78.26 -42.81 -2.63
N ALA A 3 77.79 -43.96 -3.14
CA ALA A 3 76.53 -44.68 -2.79
C ALA A 3 75.26 -43.86 -3.16
N ALA A 4 74.17 -44.36 -3.76
CA ALA A 4 73.70 -45.70 -4.15
C ALA A 4 72.57 -45.55 -5.20
N LEU A 5 72.30 -46.62 -5.96
CA LEU A 5 71.08 -46.81 -6.75
C LEU A 5 69.85 -46.99 -5.84
N THR A 6 68.72 -46.39 -6.21
CA THR A 6 67.40 -46.96 -5.88
C THR A 6 66.34 -46.58 -6.93
N ALA A 7 65.81 -47.60 -7.60
CA ALA A 7 64.57 -47.53 -8.36
C ALA A 7 63.38 -47.63 -7.39
N MET A 8 62.29 -46.90 -7.63
CA MET A 8 61.01 -47.16 -6.97
C MET A 8 59.83 -47.03 -7.93
N LEU A 9 58.99 -48.06 -7.84
CA LEU A 9 57.79 -48.36 -8.59
C LEU A 9 56.65 -47.35 -8.34
N LEU A 10 55.79 -47.22 -9.35
CA LEU A 10 54.43 -46.69 -9.29
C LEU A 10 53.52 -47.51 -8.37
N PRO A 11 52.50 -46.87 -7.78
CA PRO A 11 51.20 -47.51 -7.62
C PRO A 11 50.11 -46.75 -8.40
N ALA A 12 49.39 -47.50 -9.23
CA ALA A 12 48.12 -47.10 -9.82
C ALA A 12 47.03 -47.17 -8.74
N PHE A 13 46.33 -46.05 -8.51
CA PHE A 13 45.10 -46.05 -7.71
C PHE A 13 43.89 -46.10 -8.65
N ALA A 14 43.20 -47.23 -8.63
CA ALA A 14 41.82 -47.35 -9.09
C ALA A 14 40.91 -46.58 -8.12
N SER A 15 40.04 -45.71 -8.62
CA SER A 15 38.97 -45.10 -7.84
C SER A 15 37.62 -45.42 -8.47
N CYS A 16 36.75 -45.99 -7.63
CA CYS A 16 35.39 -46.42 -7.92
C CYS A 16 34.49 -45.26 -8.34
N GLY A 17 33.48 -45.60 -9.16
CA GLY A 17 32.52 -44.67 -9.73
C GLY A 17 31.74 -43.84 -8.71
N GLN A 18 31.46 -42.59 -9.10
CA GLN A 18 30.48 -41.75 -8.43
C GLN A 18 29.16 -41.78 -9.19
N ALA A 19 28.13 -42.24 -8.49
CA ALA A 19 26.75 -42.10 -8.87
C ALA A 19 26.41 -40.61 -9.05
N GLY A 20 25.71 -40.29 -10.15
CA GLY A 20 25.19 -38.95 -10.38
C GLY A 20 24.21 -38.52 -9.29
N PRO A 21 24.15 -37.22 -8.94
CA PRO A 21 23.23 -36.73 -7.92
C PRO A 21 21.77 -36.92 -8.38
N PRO A 22 20.84 -37.12 -7.43
CA PRO A 22 19.43 -37.28 -7.76
C PRO A 22 18.88 -35.96 -8.35
N LEU A 23 17.91 -36.11 -9.26
CA LEU A 23 17.10 -35.04 -9.83
C LEU A 23 16.67 -34.06 -8.73
N GLY A 24 17.29 -32.90 -8.71
CA GLY A 24 16.94 -31.81 -7.81
C GLY A 24 15.52 -31.36 -8.09
N LEU A 25 14.72 -31.28 -7.02
CA LEU A 25 13.49 -30.50 -6.97
C LEU A 25 13.73 -29.15 -7.65
N ALA A 26 12.85 -28.82 -8.60
CA ALA A 26 12.84 -27.53 -9.27
C ALA A 26 12.88 -26.41 -8.21
N ARG A 27 13.99 -25.70 -8.19
CA ARG A 27 14.17 -24.45 -7.46
C ARG A 27 13.14 -23.50 -8.04
N GLN A 28 12.07 -23.21 -7.29
CA GLN A 28 11.12 -22.17 -7.68
C GLN A 28 11.91 -20.87 -7.81
N SER A 29 12.10 -20.45 -9.06
CA SER A 29 12.68 -19.18 -9.44
C SER A 29 11.69 -18.09 -9.04
N GLY A 30 11.82 -17.58 -7.81
CA GLY A 30 11.26 -16.27 -7.48
C GLY A 30 11.90 -15.24 -8.40
N SER A 31 11.08 -14.59 -9.24
CA SER A 31 11.51 -13.51 -10.12
C SER A 31 12.16 -12.37 -9.31
N PRO A 32 13.32 -11.83 -9.71
CA PRO A 32 14.03 -10.75 -8.99
C PRO A 32 13.33 -9.38 -8.97
N GLU A 33 12.16 -9.21 -9.62
CA GLU A 33 11.53 -7.90 -9.79
C GLU A 33 10.80 -7.38 -8.52
N GLN A 34 10.69 -8.21 -7.46
CA GLN A 34 9.86 -7.88 -6.30
C GLN A 34 10.56 -7.13 -5.15
N GLN A 35 11.83 -6.76 -5.27
CA GLN A 35 12.64 -6.28 -4.14
C GLN A 35 12.48 -4.80 -3.75
N GLY A 36 11.72 -3.98 -4.50
CA GLY A 36 11.72 -2.52 -4.28
C GLY A 36 10.63 -1.94 -3.37
N CYS A 37 9.53 -2.66 -3.11
CA CYS A 37 8.33 -2.06 -2.49
C CYS A 37 7.91 -2.80 -1.22
N TYR A 38 7.28 -2.10 -0.28
CA TYR A 38 6.70 -2.72 0.91
C TYR A 38 5.75 -3.86 0.52
N ARG A 39 6.05 -5.07 0.99
CA ARG A 39 5.35 -6.29 0.63
C ARG A 39 4.31 -6.67 1.68
N ILE A 40 3.15 -7.07 1.19
CA ILE A 40 2.09 -7.71 1.96
C ILE A 40 1.83 -9.09 1.39
N LYS A 41 1.26 -10.00 2.21
CA LYS A 41 0.69 -11.23 1.66
C LYS A 41 -0.46 -10.85 0.71
N VAL A 42 -0.33 -11.22 -0.56
CA VAL A 42 -1.37 -10.98 -1.56
C VAL A 42 -2.41 -12.09 -1.47
N SER A 43 -3.67 -11.71 -1.23
CA SER A 43 -4.79 -12.64 -1.13
C SER A 43 -6.10 -11.90 -1.45
N PRO A 44 -6.30 -11.50 -2.71
CA PRO A 44 -7.34 -10.54 -3.08
C PRO A 44 -8.72 -11.03 -2.66
N THR A 45 -9.40 -10.23 -1.84
CA THR A 45 -10.81 -10.47 -1.47
C THR A 45 -11.60 -9.19 -1.71
N THR A 46 -12.75 -9.30 -2.38
CA THR A 46 -13.63 -8.15 -2.57
C THR A 46 -14.64 -8.06 -1.44
N VAL A 47 -14.79 -6.86 -0.87
CA VAL A 47 -15.76 -6.53 0.18
C VAL A 47 -16.64 -5.37 -0.26
N LYS A 48 -17.80 -5.22 0.38
CA LYS A 48 -18.62 -4.01 0.31
C LYS A 48 -18.36 -3.16 1.55
N ALA A 49 -17.99 -1.90 1.35
CA ALA A 49 -17.62 -0.98 2.43
C ALA A 49 -18.18 0.42 2.17
N THR A 50 -18.41 1.17 3.25
CA THR A 50 -18.62 2.61 3.16
C THR A 50 -17.28 3.28 2.89
N ILE A 51 -17.28 4.31 2.05
CA ILE A 51 -16.09 5.12 1.79
C ILE A 51 -16.42 6.59 1.96
N THR A 52 -15.57 7.29 2.69
CA THR A 52 -15.48 8.74 2.70
C THR A 52 -14.06 9.18 2.36
N PHE A 53 -13.86 10.49 2.40
CA PHE A 53 -12.61 11.13 2.10
C PHE A 53 -12.34 12.17 3.18
N TYR A 54 -11.06 12.37 3.48
CA TYR A 54 -10.56 13.39 4.39
C TYR A 54 -9.28 13.98 3.80
N GLY A 55 -8.95 15.21 4.17
CA GLY A 55 -7.76 15.91 3.72
C GLY A 55 -7.06 16.65 4.85
N TRP A 56 -6.07 17.46 4.46
CA TRP A 56 -5.32 18.28 5.42
C TRP A 56 -6.17 19.08 6.42
N PRO A 57 -7.22 19.82 6.00
CA PRO A 57 -7.92 20.73 6.90
C PRO A 57 -8.86 20.05 7.90
N ASP A 58 -9.35 18.85 7.62
CA ASP A 58 -10.31 18.12 8.45
C ASP A 58 -9.75 16.83 9.07
N ASN A 59 -8.48 16.51 8.80
CA ASN A 59 -7.71 15.63 9.66
C ASN A 59 -7.73 16.16 11.11
N SER A 60 -7.59 15.26 12.10
CA SER A 60 -7.77 15.58 13.51
C SER A 60 -6.53 15.24 14.34
N PRO A 61 -5.67 16.24 14.67
CA PRO A 61 -5.76 17.67 14.34
C PRO A 61 -5.45 17.98 12.86
N PRO A 62 -5.79 19.18 12.35
CA PRO A 62 -5.50 19.55 10.96
C PRO A 62 -4.01 19.43 10.64
N GLY A 63 -3.70 18.83 9.49
CA GLY A 63 -2.35 18.42 9.13
C GLY A 63 -2.33 17.10 8.38
N ASN A 64 -1.13 16.61 8.10
CA ASN A 64 -0.88 15.30 7.50
C ASN A 64 -0.30 14.28 8.50
N GLN A 65 -0.47 14.50 9.81
CA GLN A 65 -0.07 13.51 10.80
C GLN A 65 -0.91 12.24 10.66
N ILE A 66 -0.29 11.10 10.92
CA ILE A 66 -0.91 9.76 10.85
C ILE A 66 -0.67 9.02 12.15
N ALA A 67 -1.65 8.24 12.58
CA ALA A 67 -1.56 7.54 13.86
C ALA A 67 -0.53 6.39 13.89
N HIS A 68 -0.30 5.72 12.76
CA HIS A 68 0.53 4.51 12.69
C HIS A 68 1.34 4.43 11.38
N PRO A 69 2.44 5.18 11.27
CA PRO A 69 3.41 5.07 10.15
C PRO A 69 3.81 3.63 9.83
N VAL A 70 3.77 3.25 8.54
CA VAL A 70 4.30 1.96 8.06
C VAL A 70 5.34 2.17 6.97
N ILE A 71 4.99 2.94 5.93
CA ILE A 71 5.89 3.35 4.85
C ILE A 71 5.98 4.87 4.71
N HIS A 72 4.95 5.61 5.12
CA HIS A 72 4.97 7.06 5.17
C HIS A 72 5.18 7.56 6.61
N GLN A 73 5.80 8.74 6.74
CA GLN A 73 5.85 9.48 8.00
C GLN A 73 4.63 10.41 8.19
N HIS A 74 3.92 10.69 7.10
CA HIS A 74 2.77 11.58 7.02
C HIS A 74 1.78 11.05 5.99
N ALA A 75 0.51 11.42 6.10
CA ALA A 75 -0.53 11.05 5.15
C ALA A 75 -0.14 11.51 3.74
N GLY A 76 -0.19 10.60 2.77
CA GLY A 76 0.33 10.87 1.43
C GLY A 76 0.26 9.64 0.54
N GLY A 77 1.14 9.59 -0.47
CA GLY A 77 1.21 8.53 -1.47
C GLY A 77 0.75 8.99 -2.85
N ASP A 78 1.26 8.32 -3.89
CA ASP A 78 0.87 8.57 -5.28
C ASP A 78 -0.24 7.64 -5.79
N GLY A 79 -0.71 6.72 -4.94
CA GLY A 79 -1.80 5.83 -5.27
C GLY A 79 -1.40 4.59 -6.09
N SER A 80 -0.10 4.42 -6.38
CA SER A 80 0.46 3.21 -6.96
C SER A 80 0.56 2.08 -5.94
N TYR A 81 0.81 0.85 -6.39
CA TYR A 81 1.00 -0.27 -5.47
C TYR A 81 2.20 -0.08 -4.53
N CYS A 82 3.25 0.58 -5.00
CA CYS A 82 4.50 0.77 -4.26
C CYS A 82 4.49 1.99 -3.34
N ASN A 83 3.67 2.99 -3.68
CA ASN A 83 3.48 4.21 -2.91
C ASN A 83 1.97 4.51 -2.77
N PRO A 84 1.20 3.59 -2.14
CA PRO A 84 -0.25 3.68 -2.04
C PRO A 84 -0.68 4.86 -1.18
N THR A 85 -1.88 5.40 -1.40
CA THR A 85 -2.36 6.54 -0.63
C THR A 85 -2.78 6.15 0.80
N THR A 86 -2.49 6.96 1.81
CA THR A 86 -2.93 6.68 3.19
C THR A 86 -4.45 6.57 3.30
N PHE A 87 -4.95 5.66 4.13
CA PHE A 87 -6.34 5.65 4.57
C PHE A 87 -6.47 5.37 6.07
N ALA A 88 -7.61 5.75 6.61
CA ALA A 88 -8.02 5.56 7.99
C ALA A 88 -9.25 4.64 8.10
N THR A 89 -9.34 3.92 9.21
CA THR A 89 -10.54 3.16 9.63
C THR A 89 -10.56 3.10 11.15
N GLU A 90 -11.71 2.74 11.74
CA GLU A 90 -11.86 2.57 13.18
C GLU A 90 -11.09 1.38 13.78
N ARG A 91 -10.78 1.47 15.08
CA ARG A 91 -10.09 0.42 15.86
C ARG A 91 -10.83 -0.91 15.87
N ALA A 92 -12.16 -0.90 15.79
CA ALA A 92 -12.95 -2.12 15.75
C ALA A 92 -12.56 -3.03 14.56
N ASN A 93 -11.98 -2.44 13.50
CA ASN A 93 -11.50 -3.16 12.34
C ASN A 93 -10.05 -3.68 12.46
N ASP A 94 -9.32 -3.46 13.57
CA ASP A 94 -7.90 -3.80 13.69
C ASP A 94 -7.56 -5.25 13.32
N LYS A 95 -8.42 -6.20 13.71
CA LYS A 95 -8.22 -7.61 13.37
C LYS A 95 -8.41 -7.91 11.88
N ARG A 96 -9.33 -7.21 11.21
CA ARG A 96 -9.71 -7.47 9.82
C ARG A 96 -8.89 -6.65 8.83
N ILE A 97 -8.59 -5.41 9.20
CA ILE A 97 -7.92 -4.39 8.40
C ILE A 97 -6.71 -3.91 9.21
N PRO A 98 -5.67 -4.75 9.46
CA PRO A 98 -4.52 -4.35 10.26
C PRO A 98 -3.75 -3.20 9.59
N TYR A 99 -2.99 -2.42 10.38
CA TYR A 99 -2.07 -1.41 9.83
C TYR A 99 -1.09 -2.05 8.83
N GLY A 100 -0.79 -1.34 7.75
CA GLY A 100 0.05 -1.80 6.64
C GLY A 100 -0.69 -2.62 5.57
N ILE A 101 -1.95 -3.02 5.78
CA ILE A 101 -2.74 -3.62 4.70
C ILE A 101 -2.85 -2.64 3.52
N LYS A 102 -2.72 -3.16 2.30
CA LYS A 102 -3.12 -2.44 1.09
C LYS A 102 -4.53 -2.80 0.69
N ILE A 103 -5.28 -1.81 0.24
CA ILE A 103 -6.56 -1.96 -0.43
C ILE A 103 -6.47 -1.35 -1.83
N TYR A 104 -7.37 -1.75 -2.72
CA TYR A 104 -7.56 -1.12 -4.01
C TYR A 104 -9.02 -0.73 -4.18
N VAL A 105 -9.27 0.51 -4.60
CA VAL A 105 -10.60 1.08 -4.76
C VAL A 105 -10.92 1.18 -6.26
N PRO A 106 -11.72 0.25 -6.83
CA PRO A 106 -11.83 0.11 -8.28
C PRO A 106 -12.40 1.33 -9.02
N PHE A 107 -13.32 2.07 -8.40
CA PHE A 107 -13.91 3.25 -9.06
C PHE A 107 -12.94 4.44 -9.12
N LEU A 108 -11.96 4.51 -8.20
CA LEU A 108 -10.86 5.48 -8.26
C LEU A 108 -9.69 4.97 -9.11
N LYS A 109 -9.59 3.64 -9.29
CA LYS A 109 -8.41 2.95 -9.83
C LYS A 109 -7.15 3.41 -9.09
N GLN A 110 -7.12 3.15 -7.78
CA GLN A 110 -6.05 3.62 -6.90
C GLN A 110 -5.85 2.68 -5.71
N TYR A 111 -4.59 2.52 -5.31
CA TYR A 111 -4.19 1.76 -4.13
C TYR A 111 -4.13 2.65 -2.89
N PHE A 112 -4.49 2.08 -1.75
CA PHE A 112 -4.40 2.73 -0.46
C PHE A 112 -3.75 1.82 0.59
N ILE A 113 -3.13 2.39 1.63
CA ILE A 113 -2.53 1.67 2.76
C ILE A 113 -3.05 2.18 4.10
N ARG A 114 -3.31 1.27 5.03
CA ARG A 114 -3.77 1.65 6.37
C ARG A 114 -2.57 2.13 7.19
N GLU A 115 -2.52 3.42 7.46
CA GLU A 115 -1.52 4.01 8.36
C GLU A 115 -2.14 4.99 9.36
N ASP A 116 -3.46 5.16 9.30
CA ASP A 116 -4.15 6.15 10.10
C ASP A 116 -5.39 5.59 10.79
N LEU A 117 -5.86 6.33 11.78
CA LEU A 117 -6.96 5.96 12.64
C LEU A 117 -8.13 6.92 12.45
N CYS A 118 -9.28 6.37 12.09
CA CYS A 118 -10.52 7.13 12.05
C CYS A 118 -11.25 6.90 13.38
N ALA A 119 -11.48 7.97 14.14
CA ALA A 119 -12.24 7.87 15.38
C ALA A 119 -13.74 7.65 15.13
N SER A 120 -14.46 7.23 16.17
CA SER A 120 -15.92 7.10 16.14
C SER A 120 -16.66 8.44 16.07
N SER A 121 -15.94 9.55 16.28
CA SER A 121 -16.39 10.92 16.05
C SER A 121 -15.47 11.55 15.02
N GLY A 122 -16.03 12.23 14.01
CA GLY A 122 -15.26 12.92 12.99
C GLY A 122 -15.00 14.40 13.31
N PRO A 123 -14.37 15.12 12.38
CA PRO A 123 -14.30 16.58 12.41
C PRO A 123 -15.71 17.21 12.40
N THR A 124 -15.83 18.48 12.82
CA THR A 124 -17.13 19.19 12.86
C THR A 124 -17.76 19.41 11.49
N SER A 125 -17.02 19.17 10.41
CA SER A 125 -17.46 19.27 9.01
C SER A 125 -16.58 18.36 8.14
N GLY A 126 -17.00 18.09 6.90
CA GLY A 126 -16.32 17.13 6.01
C GLY A 126 -17.12 15.85 5.80
N SER A 127 -16.69 15.04 4.83
CA SER A 127 -17.38 13.78 4.52
C SER A 127 -17.26 12.75 5.66
N GLY A 128 -16.16 12.79 6.41
CA GLY A 128 -15.91 11.94 7.58
C GLY A 128 -16.50 12.45 8.90
N SER A 129 -17.32 13.52 8.90
CA SER A 129 -17.77 14.20 10.15
C SER A 129 -18.52 13.31 11.15
N GLN A 130 -19.11 12.20 10.71
CA GLN A 130 -19.76 11.23 11.60
C GLN A 130 -18.79 10.23 12.23
N GLY A 131 -17.50 10.27 11.88
CA GLY A 131 -16.53 9.23 12.22
C GLY A 131 -16.76 7.94 11.44
N CYS A 132 -15.88 6.97 11.65
CA CYS A 132 -15.96 5.68 10.97
C CYS A 132 -16.70 4.64 11.82
N HIS A 133 -17.57 3.87 11.16
CA HIS A 133 -18.36 2.81 11.80
C HIS A 133 -18.50 1.60 10.88
N LYS A 134 -18.47 0.40 11.44
CA LYS A 134 -18.50 -0.89 10.71
C LYS A 134 -17.34 -0.94 9.71
N LEU A 135 -17.54 -1.54 8.54
CA LEU A 135 -16.51 -1.55 7.51
C LEU A 135 -16.54 -0.24 6.71
N TRP A 136 -15.72 0.71 7.15
CA TRP A 136 -15.60 2.05 6.60
C TRP A 136 -14.14 2.38 6.34
N PHE A 137 -13.85 2.96 5.16
CA PHE A 137 -12.54 3.48 4.83
C PHE A 137 -12.63 4.98 4.54
N ASP A 138 -11.88 5.78 5.30
CA ASP A 138 -11.74 7.21 5.07
C ASP A 138 -10.43 7.45 4.33
N LEU A 139 -10.51 7.97 3.10
CA LEU A 139 -9.38 7.99 2.17
C LEU A 139 -8.75 9.38 2.09
N TRP A 140 -7.43 9.46 2.27
CA TRP A 140 -6.72 10.72 2.21
C TRP A 140 -6.75 11.31 0.79
N ILE A 141 -7.17 12.56 0.64
CA ILE A 141 -7.16 13.25 -0.66
C ILE A 141 -5.96 14.17 -0.84
N GLY A 142 -5.29 14.61 0.22
CA GLY A 142 -4.20 15.57 0.15
C GLY A 142 -4.57 16.95 0.69
N GLY A 143 -3.95 17.98 0.10
CA GLY A 143 -3.96 19.35 0.60
C GLY A 143 -2.78 19.68 1.50
N ASP A 144 -2.64 20.96 1.81
CA ASP A 144 -1.60 21.49 2.70
C ASP A 144 -2.14 22.66 3.55
N ALA A 145 -1.25 23.30 4.32
CA ALA A 145 -1.59 24.43 5.17
C ALA A 145 -2.13 25.67 4.44
N LYS A 146 -1.98 25.75 3.11
CA LYS A 146 -2.50 26.84 2.29
C LYS A 146 -3.80 26.47 1.58
N SER A 147 -4.15 25.17 1.52
CA SER A 147 -5.41 24.71 0.96
C SER A 147 -6.60 25.43 1.57
N LYS A 148 -7.52 25.88 0.71
CA LYS A 148 -8.78 26.44 1.20
C LYS A 148 -9.68 25.33 1.71
N PHE A 149 -10.10 25.44 2.97
CA PHE A 149 -10.99 24.48 3.63
C PHE A 149 -12.15 24.04 2.73
N ALA A 150 -12.92 25.00 2.20
CA ALA A 150 -14.11 24.71 1.39
C ALA A 150 -13.82 23.91 0.10
N GLU A 151 -12.69 24.14 -0.56
CA GLU A 151 -12.32 23.45 -1.81
C GLU A 151 -11.96 21.98 -1.54
N VAL A 152 -11.30 21.70 -0.41
CA VAL A 152 -10.97 20.34 0.01
C VAL A 152 -12.25 19.58 0.37
N ILE A 153 -13.12 20.16 1.20
CA ILE A 153 -14.38 19.52 1.59
C ILE A 153 -15.33 19.31 0.39
N GLU A 154 -15.36 20.22 -0.58
CA GLU A 154 -16.13 20.01 -1.81
C GLU A 154 -15.59 18.82 -2.62
N CYS A 155 -14.26 18.65 -2.67
CA CYS A 155 -13.65 17.50 -3.31
C CYS A 155 -14.06 16.19 -2.63
N GLU A 156 -13.95 16.13 -1.30
CA GLU A 156 -14.36 14.96 -0.51
C GLU A 156 -15.81 14.58 -0.77
N ARG A 157 -16.73 15.56 -0.65
CA ARG A 157 -18.17 15.35 -0.86
C ARG A 157 -18.49 14.87 -2.26
N GLY A 158 -17.82 15.43 -3.27
CA GLY A 158 -18.02 15.04 -4.66
C GLY A 158 -17.55 13.62 -4.97
N LEU A 159 -16.62 13.07 -4.19
CA LEU A 159 -16.11 11.71 -4.34
C LEU A 159 -16.89 10.69 -3.53
N THR A 160 -17.40 11.07 -2.35
CA THR A 160 -18.12 10.20 -1.41
C THR A 160 -19.34 9.54 -2.07
N PRO A 161 -19.36 8.20 -2.22
CA PRO A 161 -20.52 7.49 -2.70
C PRO A 161 -21.68 7.50 -1.69
N SER A 162 -22.92 7.56 -2.19
CA SER A 162 -24.14 7.45 -1.37
C SER A 162 -24.46 6.02 -0.90
N HIS A 163 -23.68 5.03 -1.32
CA HIS A 163 -23.89 3.61 -1.03
C HIS A 163 -22.56 2.89 -0.88
N GLN A 164 -22.59 1.68 -0.31
CA GLN A 164 -21.38 0.87 -0.18
C GLN A 164 -20.83 0.46 -1.54
N VAL A 165 -19.51 0.56 -1.68
CA VAL A 165 -18.79 0.26 -2.92
C VAL A 165 -17.92 -0.98 -2.74
N SER A 166 -17.50 -1.56 -3.87
CA SER A 166 -16.53 -2.66 -3.84
C SER A 166 -15.15 -2.15 -3.48
N VAL A 167 -14.45 -2.84 -2.58
CA VAL A 167 -13.04 -2.61 -2.24
C VAL A 167 -12.32 -3.95 -2.27
N VAL A 168 -11.12 -3.97 -2.86
CA VAL A 168 -10.28 -5.18 -2.90
C VAL A 168 -9.27 -5.11 -1.77
N LEU A 169 -9.36 -6.03 -0.81
CA LEU A 169 -8.37 -6.20 0.26
C LEU A 169 -7.21 -7.05 -0.24
N TYR A 170 -5.99 -6.78 0.23
CA TYR A 170 -4.76 -7.51 -0.16
C TYR A 170 -4.62 -7.67 -1.69
N PRO A 171 -4.74 -6.58 -2.47
CA PRO A 171 -4.75 -6.65 -3.93
C PRO A 171 -3.39 -7.11 -4.47
N ARG A 172 -3.40 -7.64 -5.71
CA ARG A 172 -2.19 -7.82 -6.50
C ARG A 172 -1.61 -6.46 -6.90
N ASP A 173 -0.33 -6.43 -7.21
CA ASP A 173 0.26 -5.35 -8.00
C ASP A 173 -0.27 -5.39 -9.45
N GLY A 174 0.00 -4.34 -10.22
CA GLY A 174 -0.36 -4.25 -11.64
C GLY A 174 -1.82 -3.89 -11.96
N LEU A 175 -2.65 -3.58 -10.97
CA LEU A 175 -3.96 -2.98 -11.23
C LEU A 175 -3.78 -1.54 -11.75
N PRO A 176 -4.66 -1.07 -12.64
CA PRO A 176 -4.50 0.23 -13.28
C PRO A 176 -4.56 1.37 -12.27
N VAL A 177 -3.81 2.45 -12.54
CA VAL A 177 -3.85 3.69 -11.77
C VAL A 177 -4.32 4.82 -12.69
N ALA A 178 -5.46 5.45 -12.41
CA ALA A 178 -6.03 6.46 -13.29
C ALA A 178 -5.38 7.84 -13.12
N HIS A 179 -5.16 8.25 -11.87
CA HIS A 179 -4.64 9.57 -11.53
C HIS A 179 -3.54 9.44 -10.47
N PRO A 180 -2.29 9.14 -10.86
CA PRO A 180 -1.18 9.12 -9.92
C PRO A 180 -1.03 10.46 -9.18
N GLY A 181 -0.61 10.40 -7.93
CA GLY A 181 -0.46 11.55 -7.02
C GLY A 181 -1.66 11.74 -6.09
N ALA A 182 -1.61 12.84 -5.31
CA ALA A 182 -2.73 13.24 -4.45
C ALA A 182 -4.00 13.52 -5.28
N ILE A 183 -5.16 13.12 -4.74
CA ILE A 183 -6.48 13.30 -5.37
C ILE A 183 -6.86 14.79 -5.41
N TYR A 184 -6.54 15.53 -4.36
CA TYR A 184 -6.63 16.98 -4.27
C TYR A 184 -5.22 17.57 -4.30
N ARG A 185 -4.94 18.40 -5.31
CA ARG A 185 -3.63 19.01 -5.54
C ARG A 185 -3.75 20.36 -6.24
N ASP A 186 -2.62 20.99 -6.52
CA ASP A 186 -2.50 22.29 -7.19
C ASP A 186 -3.02 23.48 -6.32
N SER A 187 -3.12 23.25 -5.00
CA SER A 187 -3.50 24.27 -3.99
C SER A 187 -2.26 24.90 -3.35
N PRO A 188 -2.31 26.18 -2.92
CA PRO A 188 -3.40 27.15 -3.06
C PRO A 188 -3.35 27.74 -4.50
N PRO A 189 -4.08 28.82 -4.84
CA PRO A 189 -4.28 29.31 -6.22
C PRO A 189 -3.06 29.27 -7.19
N PRO A 190 -3.32 29.18 -8.52
CA PRO A 190 -4.59 29.56 -9.13
C PRO A 190 -5.73 28.55 -9.01
N ASN A 191 -5.50 27.25 -8.83
CA ASN A 191 -6.60 26.26 -8.81
C ASN A 191 -6.34 25.04 -7.91
N GLY A 192 -7.08 24.89 -6.80
CA GLY A 192 -7.26 23.56 -6.19
C GLY A 192 -8.02 22.65 -7.15
N ARG A 193 -7.49 21.47 -7.45
CA ARG A 193 -8.10 20.51 -8.38
C ARG A 193 -8.39 19.18 -7.71
N CYS A 194 -9.61 18.70 -7.93
CA CYS A 194 -10.10 17.42 -7.45
C CYS A 194 -10.15 16.40 -8.60
N TYR A 195 -9.31 15.38 -8.54
CA TYR A 195 -9.25 14.29 -9.52
C TYR A 195 -10.12 13.11 -9.05
N GLY A 196 -10.39 12.13 -9.93
CA GLY A 196 -11.15 10.93 -9.56
C GLY A 196 -12.67 11.13 -9.41
N LYS A 197 -13.20 12.32 -9.73
CA LYS A 197 -14.66 12.53 -9.86
C LYS A 197 -15.22 11.54 -10.88
N ARG A 198 -16.33 10.90 -10.53
CA ARG A 198 -17.10 10.08 -11.47
C ARG A 198 -17.68 11.00 -12.54
N GLY A 199 -17.26 10.81 -13.79
CA GLY A 199 -17.91 11.43 -14.96
C GLY A 199 -19.31 10.87 -15.19
#